data_AF-A0A7Y9X3C3-F1
#
_entry.id   AF-A0A7Y9X3C3-F1
#
_cell.length_a   1.000
_cell.length_b   1.000
_cell.length_c   1.000
_cell.angle_alpha   90.00
_cell.angle_beta   90.00
_cell.angle_gamma   90.00
#
_symmetry.space_group_name_H-M   'P 1'
#
loop_
_entity.id
_entity.type
_entity.pdbx_description
1 polymer ?
#
loop_
_entity_poly.entity_id
_entity_poly.type
_entity_poly.pdbx_seq_one_letter_code
_entity_poly.pdbx_strand_id
1 'polypeptide(L)' 'MTGAVGVRDSKDKAGPALVFAPGDWHAFVAGTRGGAFGVA' A
#
# COMPACT_ATOMS: atom_id res chain seq x y z
N MET A 1 -8.34 -17.22 -3.75
CA MET A 1 -7.96 -16.37 -2.60
C MET A 1 -8.37 -14.95 -2.91
N THR A 2 -9.57 -14.53 -2.56
CA THR A 2 -10.02 -13.13 -2.72
C THR A 2 -9.80 -12.42 -1.39
N GLY A 3 -8.57 -11.99 -1.14
CA GLY A 3 -8.19 -11.17 0.01
C GLY A 3 -7.95 -9.72 -0.41
N ALA A 4 -7.91 -8.81 0.56
CA ALA A 4 -7.50 -7.42 0.36
C ALA A 4 -6.38 -7.06 1.35
N VAL A 5 -5.52 -6.11 0.98
CA VAL A 5 -4.44 -5.60 1.83
C VAL A 5 -4.81 -4.20 2.29
N GLY A 6 -5.08 -4.03 3.59
CA GLY A 6 -5.36 -2.74 4.20
C GLY A 6 -4.12 -2.08 4.79
N VAL A 7 -3.93 -0.79 4.53
CA VAL A 7 -2.87 0.05 5.11
C VAL A 7 -3.52 1.23 5.81
N ARG A 8 -3.17 1.47 7.07
CA ARG A 8 -3.65 2.62 7.86
C ARG A 8 -2.53 3.16 8.73
N ASP A 9 -2.67 4.40 9.16
CA ASP A 9 -1.83 4.91 10.24
C ASP A 9 -2.19 4.19 11.56
N SER A 10 -1.19 3.60 12.20
CA SER A 10 -1.39 2.93 13.49
C SER A 10 -1.59 3.93 14.64
N LYS A 11 -1.13 5.17 14.48
CA LYS A 11 -1.24 6.26 15.46
C LYS A 11 -2.57 6.98 15.37
N ASP A 12 -3.16 7.06 14.18
CA ASP A 12 -4.52 7.56 13.97
C ASP A 12 -5.45 6.41 13.53
N LYS A 13 -5.94 5.66 14.51
CA LYS A 13 -6.83 4.51 14.26
C LYS A 13 -8.21 4.91 13.70
N ALA A 14 -8.63 6.16 13.90
CA ALA A 14 -9.90 6.68 13.39
C ALA A 14 -9.75 7.31 12.00
N GLY A 15 -8.52 7.54 11.56
CA GLY A 15 -8.18 8.07 10.25
C GLY A 15 -8.47 7.11 9.09
N PRO A 16 -8.30 7.61 7.85
CA PRO A 16 -8.58 6.85 6.63
C PRO A 16 -7.63 5.66 6.45
N ALA A 17 -8.11 4.63 5.75
CA ALA A 17 -7.32 3.47 5.34
C ALA A 17 -7.27 3.34 3.82
N LEU A 18 -6.13 2.92 3.30
CA LEU A 18 -5.97 2.48 1.91
C LEU A 18 -6.26 0.98 1.83
N VAL A 19 -6.92 0.55 0.76
CA VAL A 19 -7.23 -0.87 0.51
C VAL A 19 -6.76 -1.24 -0.89
N PHE A 20 -5.91 -2.27 -0.99
CA PHE A 20 -5.36 -2.76 -2.23
C PHE A 20 -5.90 -4.15 -2.55
N ALA A 21 -6.11 -4.44 -3.84
CA ALA A 21 -6.12 -5.83 -4.28
C ALA A 21 -4.72 -6.43 -4.07
N PRO A 22 -4.59 -7.77 -3.90
CA PRO A 22 -3.29 -8.38 -3.62
C PRO A 22 -2.25 -8.09 -4.72
N GLY A 23 -2.67 -8.12 -5.98
CA GLY A 23 -1.81 -7.80 -7.12
C GLY A 23 -1.29 -6.37 -7.08
N ASP A 24 -2.14 -5.41 -6.74
CA ASP A 24 -1.77 -3.99 -6.66
C ASP A 24 -0.79 -3.73 -5.51
N TRP A 25 -0.97 -4.42 -4.38
CA TRP A 25 -0.01 -4.36 -3.28
C TRP A 25 1.37 -4.87 -3.70
N HIS A 26 1.42 -5.99 -4.42
CA HIS A 26 2.70 -6.51 -4.95
C HIS A 26 3.36 -5.54 -5.92
N ALA A 27 2.59 -4.93 -6.83
CA ALA A 27 3.10 -3.92 -7.76
C ALA A 27 3.61 -2.68 -7.03
N PHE A 28 2.87 -2.18 -6.04
CA PHE A 28 3.27 -1.04 -5.20
C PHE A 28 4.61 -1.30 -4.49
N VAL A 29 4.77 -2.46 -3.85
CA VAL A 29 6.02 -2.83 -3.15
C VAL A 29 7.18 -2.96 -4.14
N ALA A 30 6.96 -3.57 -5.31
CA ALA A 30 7.98 -3.69 -6.35
C ALA A 30 8.43 -2.32 -6.87
N GLY A 31 7.48 -1.43 -7.19
CA GLY A 31 7.76 -0.06 -7.63
C GLY A 31 8.51 0.76 -6.58
N THR A 32 8.10 0.63 -5.31
CA THR A 32 8.78 1.29 -4.18
C THR A 32 10.23 0.85 -4.06
N ARG A 33 10.50 -0.46 -4.15
CA ARG A 33 11.87 -1.02 -4.15
C ARG A 33 12.68 -0.59 -5.37
N GLY A 34 12.01 -0.43 -6.52
CA GLY A 34 12.61 0.07 -7.76
C GLY A 34 12.82 1.58 -7.81
N GLY A 35 12.47 2.33 -6.74
CA GLY A 35 12.66 3.78 -6.69
C GLY A 35 11.64 4.59 -7.49
N ALA A 36 10.52 3.99 -7.89
CA ALA A 36 9.51 4.64 -8.74
C ALA A 36 8.86 5.89 -8.12
N PHE A 37 8.97 6.06 -6.79
CA PHE A 37 8.36 7.15 -6.04
C PHE A 37 9.39 8.10 -5.41
N GLY A 38 10.63 8.10 -5.89
CA GLY A 38 11.64 9.09 -5.47
C GLY A 38 11.27 10.50 -5.94
N VAL A 39 11.66 11.51 -5.17
CA VAL A 39 11.58 12.92 -5.60
C VAL A 39 12.76 13.17 -6.55
N ALA A 40 12.50 13.84 -7.68
CA ALA A 40 13.51 14.18 -8.68
C ALA A 40 14.58 15.15 -8.13
#